data_AF-A0A1Y5TVN0-F1
#
_entry.id   AF-A0A1Y5TVN0-F1
#
_cell.length_a   1.000
_cell.length_b   1.000
_cell.length_c   1.000
_cell.angle_alpha   90.00
_cell.angle_beta   90.00
_cell.angle_gamma   90.00
#
_symmetry.space_group_name_H-M   'P 1'
#
loop_
_entity.id
_entity.type
_entity.pdbx_description
1 polymer ?
#
loop_
_entity_poly.entity_id
_entity_poly.type
_entity_poly.pdbx_seq_one_letter_code
_entity_poly.pdbx_strand_id
1 'polypeptide(L)'
;MSETGVHTGDLPLTEQVDDLLGNRDGSTVRIPPQKLAQQLARHMAAEVEFDTLETLLASDIPARGDGAIWRAGGLGFQEVDPGSSGGVLVTAAGIHLRPLAAARPNRDFAVTPQHFATPEELEVDADAALIQCANAAASAPGGKMVLPTGLYLASPDLQLLREGLQIEGEGRNRSQIILKPGQGGAALSRSWDPEGPNAYLQDVVLRSFGVILQHPERAAPSNYRQRGIDLSHVTRSLCDDLYVGTYPRGLSENMVPRPANADDAAQGIAFLGMSTSPGPAYSGGEVNRYSGCHVAGAQKGYVLDDPDFILPGAGSASYANHYAHCEAQHCEMGFGQLSKYGAGSMYLDCRVQAVSRATGSSNTTFEFRIDGYDNTIIGGYSESPAADYALYLSATSRRNKVYPRLWDLGVSDRVSDLGTGNIIEIIDPNTNRHKLLSGNRDLNAGRVQAFATWSVVGKQVTVLDSVGVTDVRRRGTGDYQIQFDEGVFDSNGYAHVLSGTVNAAGHPGLVYPHSAGHIEQTGLRLLSRNLATSEVADFERYSAVFHGGQAG
;
A
#
# COMPACT_ATOMS: atom_id res chain seq x y z
N MET A 1 -26.95 61.30 -0.25
CA MET A 1 -27.43 59.96 -0.63
C MET A 1 -26.86 59.64 -2.00
N SER A 2 -26.15 58.51 -2.06
CA SER A 2 -25.50 57.82 -3.18
C SER A 2 -24.58 58.63 -4.12
N GLU A 3 -23.28 58.48 -3.82
CA GLU A 3 -22.14 58.63 -4.71
C GLU A 3 -22.19 57.63 -5.87
N THR A 4 -22.05 58.13 -7.09
CA THR A 4 -21.55 57.37 -8.24
C THR A 4 -20.11 57.81 -8.46
N GLY A 5 -19.16 57.10 -7.83
CA GLY A 5 -17.73 57.28 -8.08
C GLY A 5 -17.36 56.66 -9.42
N VAL A 6 -17.00 57.53 -10.37
CA VAL A 6 -16.42 57.16 -11.66
C VAL A 6 -15.06 56.51 -11.42
N HIS A 7 -14.85 55.32 -11.98
CA HIS A 7 -13.55 54.67 -12.06
C HIS A 7 -12.60 55.53 -12.90
N THR A 8 -11.53 56.06 -12.30
CA THR A 8 -10.39 56.65 -13.01
C THR A 8 -9.45 55.54 -13.48
N GLY A 9 -9.78 54.91 -14.59
CA GLY A 9 -8.79 54.21 -15.41
C GLY A 9 -8.06 55.23 -16.29
N ASP A 10 -6.73 55.15 -16.34
CA ASP A 10 -5.85 55.80 -17.32
C ASP A 10 -5.42 57.26 -17.09
N LEU A 11 -5.10 57.65 -15.85
CA LEU A 11 -4.25 58.85 -15.63
C LEU A 11 -2.76 58.47 -15.62
N PRO A 12 -1.88 59.20 -16.34
CA PRO A 12 -0.44 59.05 -16.24
C PRO A 12 0.05 59.25 -14.79
N LEU A 13 1.09 58.51 -14.37
CA LEU A 13 1.61 58.52 -12.99
C LEU A 13 1.90 59.94 -12.47
N THR A 14 2.37 60.83 -13.34
CA THR A 14 2.63 62.24 -13.02
C THR A 14 1.37 63.01 -12.64
N GLU A 15 0.22 62.74 -13.28
CA GLU A 15 -1.04 63.41 -12.96
C GLU A 15 -1.68 62.89 -11.68
N GLN A 16 -1.48 61.61 -11.35
CA GLN A 16 -1.93 61.03 -10.08
C GLN A 16 -1.14 61.61 -8.90
N VAL A 17 0.16 61.86 -9.09
CA VAL A 17 1.02 62.49 -8.09
C VAL A 17 0.63 63.97 -7.88
N ASP A 18 0.29 64.71 -8.93
CA ASP A 18 -0.17 66.10 -8.81
C ASP A 18 -1.53 66.24 -8.10
N ASP A 19 -2.44 65.28 -8.31
CA ASP A 19 -3.72 65.21 -7.57
C ASP A 19 -3.49 64.90 -6.09
N LEU A 20 -2.57 63.98 -5.77
CA LEU A 20 -2.19 63.63 -4.40
C LEU A 20 -1.49 64.76 -3.63
N LEU A 21 -0.80 65.65 -4.34
CA LEU A 21 -0.14 66.83 -3.78
C LEU A 21 -1.09 68.03 -3.60
N GLY A 22 -2.35 67.92 -4.06
CA GLY A 22 -3.33 69.00 -3.99
C GLY A 22 -3.06 70.15 -4.96
N ASN A 23 -2.24 69.90 -6.00
CA ASN A 23 -1.84 70.94 -6.96
C ASN A 23 -2.95 71.25 -7.98
N ARG A 24 -3.94 70.36 -8.15
CA ARG A 24 -4.93 70.43 -9.24
C ARG A 24 -6.20 71.21 -8.91
N ASP A 25 -6.61 71.27 -7.64
CA ASP A 25 -7.87 71.91 -7.22
C ASP A 25 -7.69 73.08 -6.23
N GLY A 26 -6.45 73.39 -5.85
CA GLY A 26 -6.14 74.45 -4.88
C GLY A 26 -6.58 74.14 -3.44
N SER A 27 -7.01 72.91 -3.15
CA SER A 27 -7.38 72.49 -1.81
C SER A 27 -6.13 72.02 -1.05
N THR A 28 -5.86 72.65 0.09
CA THR A 28 -4.75 72.29 0.97
C THR A 28 -5.14 71.10 1.86
N VAL A 29 -5.38 69.94 1.27
CA VAL A 29 -5.54 68.69 2.04
C VAL A 29 -4.17 68.03 2.21
N ARG A 30 -3.50 68.35 3.32
CA ARG A 30 -2.23 67.68 3.69
C ARG A 30 -2.51 66.24 4.08
N ILE A 31 -2.26 65.30 3.17
CA ILE A 31 -2.02 63.91 3.57
C ILE A 31 -0.87 63.93 4.59
N PRO A 32 -1.04 63.37 5.80
CA PRO A 32 0.04 63.33 6.78
C PRO A 32 1.29 62.69 6.16
N PRO A 33 2.50 63.25 6.33
CA PRO A 33 3.72 62.74 5.70
C PRO A 33 3.96 61.25 5.92
N GLN A 34 3.48 60.70 7.04
CA GLN A 34 3.53 59.27 7.35
C GLN A 34 2.59 58.42 6.47
N LYS A 35 1.40 58.92 6.14
CA LYS A 35 0.48 58.25 5.20
C LYS A 35 0.99 58.36 3.76
N LEU A 36 1.55 59.51 3.38
CA LEU A 36 2.16 59.69 2.07
C LEU A 36 3.42 58.80 1.92
N ALA A 37 4.26 58.70 2.96
CA ALA A 37 5.41 57.79 2.98
C ALA A 37 4.99 56.32 2.97
N GLN A 38 3.91 55.92 3.65
CA GLN A 38 3.37 54.57 3.56
C GLN A 38 2.77 54.25 2.19
N GLN A 39 2.10 55.22 1.55
CA GLN A 39 1.54 55.04 0.20
C GLN A 39 2.62 55.05 -0.88
N LEU A 40 3.65 55.91 -0.76
CA LEU A 40 4.84 55.89 -1.59
C LEU A 40 5.66 54.62 -1.36
N ALA A 41 5.82 54.14 -0.13
CA ALA A 41 6.49 52.86 0.13
C ALA A 41 5.73 51.68 -0.48
N ARG A 42 4.38 51.71 -0.48
CA ARG A 42 3.54 50.71 -1.17
C ARG A 42 3.61 50.83 -2.70
N HIS A 43 3.74 52.03 -3.25
CA HIS A 43 3.89 52.25 -4.69
C HIS A 43 5.33 52.03 -5.21
N MET A 44 6.35 52.28 -4.39
CA MET A 44 7.76 52.03 -4.69
C MET A 44 8.15 50.57 -4.45
N ALA A 45 7.46 49.87 -3.54
CA ALA A 45 7.42 48.41 -3.51
C ALA A 45 6.50 47.85 -4.61
N ALA A 46 6.62 48.37 -5.84
CA ALA A 46 5.91 47.84 -6.99
C ALA A 46 6.29 46.37 -7.14
N GLU A 47 5.42 45.44 -6.77
CA GLU A 47 5.66 44.00 -6.94
C GLU A 47 6.08 43.75 -8.39
N VAL A 48 7.24 43.12 -8.61
CA VAL A 48 7.59 42.65 -9.97
C VAL A 48 6.94 41.29 -10.10
N GLU A 49 6.00 41.18 -11.03
CA GLU A 49 5.30 39.94 -11.32
C GLU A 49 5.80 39.40 -12.65
N PHE A 50 6.21 38.12 -12.62
CA PHE A 50 6.63 37.35 -13.78
C PHE A 50 5.64 36.21 -13.99
N ASP A 51 5.38 35.89 -15.25
CA ASP A 51 4.47 34.80 -15.60
C ASP A 51 5.02 33.43 -15.13
N THR A 52 6.34 33.23 -15.23
CA THR A 52 7.02 31.99 -14.79
C THR A 52 8.26 32.27 -13.94
N LEU A 53 8.68 31.29 -13.13
CA LEU A 53 9.94 31.40 -12.39
C LEU A 53 11.14 31.46 -13.33
N GLU A 54 11.10 30.76 -14.47
CA GLU A 54 12.17 30.83 -15.47
C GLU A 54 12.36 32.26 -15.98
N THR A 55 11.27 32.99 -16.26
CA THR A 55 11.37 34.40 -16.66
C THR A 55 11.93 35.28 -15.54
N LEU A 56 11.60 35.00 -14.26
CA LEU A 56 12.23 35.67 -13.11
C LEU A 56 13.72 35.33 -12.99
N LEU A 57 14.13 34.08 -13.19
CA LEU A 57 15.53 33.65 -13.07
C LEU A 57 16.37 34.14 -14.25
N ALA A 58 15.81 34.22 -15.46
CA ALA A 58 16.46 34.78 -16.64
C ALA A 58 16.47 36.31 -16.66
N SER A 59 15.70 36.95 -15.77
CA SER A 59 15.59 38.40 -15.67
C SER A 59 16.94 39.07 -15.40
N ASP A 60 17.24 40.08 -16.20
CA ASP A 60 18.35 41.03 -16.02
C ASP A 60 17.94 42.28 -15.23
N ILE A 61 16.68 42.34 -14.76
CA ILE A 61 16.19 43.42 -13.90
C ILE A 61 17.10 43.50 -12.67
N PRO A 62 17.66 44.68 -12.35
CA PRO A 62 18.62 44.84 -11.26
C PRO A 62 17.99 44.69 -9.87
N ALA A 63 18.83 44.42 -8.88
CA ALA A 63 18.50 44.35 -7.46
C ALA A 63 17.68 45.57 -7.01
N ARG A 64 16.65 45.34 -6.20
CA ARG A 64 15.73 46.39 -5.73
C ARG A 64 15.93 46.70 -4.24
N GLY A 65 16.82 45.96 -3.58
CA GLY A 65 17.21 46.12 -2.20
C GLY A 65 16.70 44.98 -1.33
N ASP A 66 17.44 44.71 -0.24
CA ASP A 66 17.08 43.69 0.76
C ASP A 66 15.63 43.89 1.24
N GLY A 67 14.86 42.81 1.19
CA GLY A 67 13.45 42.80 1.54
C GLY A 67 12.46 43.07 0.39
N ALA A 68 12.93 43.39 -0.82
CA ALA A 68 12.06 43.56 -1.98
C ALA A 68 11.31 42.26 -2.32
N ILE A 69 10.04 42.39 -2.76
CA ILE A 69 9.17 41.25 -3.05
C ILE A 69 9.09 41.04 -4.57
N TRP A 70 9.38 39.81 -4.98
CA TRP A 70 9.35 39.33 -6.35
C TRP A 70 8.28 38.25 -6.45
N ARG A 71 7.47 38.25 -7.50
CA ARG A 71 6.46 37.21 -7.73
C ARG A 71 6.69 36.54 -9.06
N ALA A 72 6.59 35.21 -9.08
CA ALA A 72 6.71 34.46 -10.32
C ALA A 72 5.86 33.19 -10.26
N GLY A 73 5.01 32.96 -11.27
CA GLY A 73 4.17 31.77 -11.35
C GLY A 73 3.28 31.54 -10.12
N GLY A 74 2.79 32.62 -9.49
CA GLY A 74 1.97 32.56 -8.27
C GLY A 74 2.74 32.45 -6.94
N LEU A 75 4.06 32.35 -6.98
CA LEU A 75 4.92 32.29 -5.80
C LEU A 75 5.47 33.67 -5.43
N GLY A 76 5.75 33.90 -4.15
CA GLY A 76 6.40 35.12 -3.65
C GLY A 76 7.82 34.85 -3.16
N PHE A 77 8.73 35.75 -3.45
CA PHE A 77 10.13 35.70 -3.06
C PHE A 77 10.56 37.04 -2.47
N GLN A 78 11.48 36.98 -1.51
CA GLN A 78 12.11 38.12 -0.88
C GLN A 78 13.54 38.20 -1.36
N GLU A 79 13.94 39.34 -1.88
CA GLU A 79 15.34 39.67 -2.09
C GLU A 79 16.06 39.67 -0.74
N VAL A 80 17.21 39.00 -0.69
CA VAL A 80 18.05 38.90 0.50
C VAL A 80 19.50 39.20 0.17
N ASP A 81 20.27 39.65 1.15
CA ASP A 81 21.69 39.88 0.96
C ASP A 81 22.43 38.61 0.48
N PRO A 82 23.41 38.71 -0.44
CA PRO A 82 24.19 37.57 -0.94
C PRO A 82 24.90 36.74 0.14
N GLY A 83 25.15 37.33 1.31
CA GLY A 83 25.77 36.66 2.47
C GLY A 83 24.77 36.05 3.46
N SER A 84 23.48 36.18 3.22
CA SER A 84 22.45 35.64 4.12
C SER A 84 22.29 34.13 3.93
N SER A 85 22.29 33.39 5.04
CA SER A 85 22.00 31.95 5.01
C SER A 85 20.54 31.72 4.62
N GLY A 86 20.32 31.02 3.50
CA GLY A 86 18.97 30.65 3.04
C GLY A 86 18.43 31.40 1.81
N GLY A 87 19.24 32.21 1.11
CA GLY A 87 18.93 32.57 -0.28
C GLY A 87 19.09 31.33 -1.17
N VAL A 88 18.02 30.91 -1.83
CA VAL A 88 17.98 29.60 -2.54
C VAL A 88 18.02 29.76 -4.05
N LEU A 89 17.69 30.96 -4.56
CA LEU A 89 17.60 31.25 -5.98
C LEU A 89 18.45 32.47 -6.32
N VAL A 90 19.13 32.43 -7.46
CA VAL A 90 19.94 33.54 -7.97
C VAL A 90 19.49 33.86 -9.38
N THR A 91 19.05 35.09 -9.65
CA THR A 91 18.68 35.54 -11.00
C THR A 91 19.90 35.76 -11.88
N ALA A 92 19.72 35.93 -13.19
CA ALA A 92 20.79 36.27 -14.13
C ALA A 92 21.49 37.60 -13.78
N ALA A 93 20.77 38.52 -13.12
CA ALA A 93 21.30 39.74 -12.56
C ALA A 93 22.09 39.54 -11.23
N GLY A 94 22.20 38.32 -10.71
CA GLY A 94 22.91 38.01 -9.48
C GLY A 94 22.11 38.28 -8.19
N ILE A 95 20.78 38.39 -8.28
CA ILE A 95 19.92 38.72 -7.14
C ILE A 95 19.63 37.45 -6.36
N HIS A 96 19.92 37.46 -5.06
CA HIS A 96 19.60 36.35 -4.17
C HIS A 96 18.17 36.46 -3.67
N LEU A 97 17.38 35.44 -3.95
CA LEU A 97 15.97 35.37 -3.59
C LEU A 97 15.74 34.23 -2.60
N ARG A 98 15.05 34.56 -1.51
CA ARG A 98 14.52 33.61 -0.53
C ARG A 98 13.01 33.50 -0.74
N PRO A 99 12.44 32.30 -0.87
CA PRO A 99 10.99 32.14 -0.92
C PRO A 99 10.34 32.82 0.29
N LEU A 100 9.34 33.68 0.06
CA LEU A 100 8.54 34.22 1.14
C LEU A 100 7.73 33.06 1.72
N ALA A 101 7.97 32.77 3.00
CA ALA A 101 7.04 31.94 3.75
C ALA A 101 5.66 32.61 3.65
N ALA A 102 4.68 31.92 3.05
CA ALA A 102 3.30 32.35 3.16
C ALA A 102 3.02 32.57 4.65
N ALA A 103 2.51 33.76 5.01
CA ALA A 103 2.44 34.26 6.38
C ALA A 103 1.40 33.55 7.27
N ARG A 104 1.24 32.23 7.14
CA ARG A 104 0.34 31.41 7.96
C ARG A 104 1.05 30.16 8.51
N PRO A 105 0.64 29.66 9.69
CA PRO A 105 1.23 28.48 10.32
C PRO A 105 1.00 27.16 9.58
N ASN A 106 0.33 27.18 8.42
CA ASN A 106 0.14 26.04 7.53
C ASN A 106 0.88 26.36 6.22
N ARG A 107 2.11 25.87 6.07
CA ARG A 107 2.99 26.18 4.93
C ARG A 107 2.81 25.14 3.83
N ASP A 108 1.76 25.34 3.06
CA ASP A 108 1.48 24.60 1.83
C ASP A 108 2.18 25.28 0.63
N PHE A 109 2.97 24.51 -0.13
CA PHE A 109 3.66 24.92 -1.34
C PHE A 109 2.93 24.29 -2.54
N ALA A 110 2.15 25.09 -3.28
CA ALA A 110 1.32 24.57 -4.35
C ALA A 110 2.07 24.54 -5.70
N VAL A 111 1.92 23.43 -6.42
CA VAL A 111 2.32 23.33 -7.83
C VAL A 111 1.20 23.88 -8.70
N THR A 112 1.54 24.74 -9.67
CA THR A 112 0.55 25.26 -10.61
C THR A 112 0.06 24.14 -11.55
N PRO A 113 -1.26 23.88 -11.64
CA PRO A 113 -1.82 22.93 -12.60
C PRO A 113 -1.41 23.28 -14.03
N GLN A 114 -1.08 22.27 -14.82
CA GLN A 114 -1.08 22.39 -16.27
C GLN A 114 -2.37 21.76 -16.81
N HIS A 115 -3.17 22.53 -17.52
CA HIS A 115 -4.33 22.02 -18.24
C HIS A 115 -3.92 21.85 -19.71
N PHE A 116 -3.74 20.61 -20.16
CA PHE A 116 -3.35 20.34 -21.55
C PHE A 116 -4.58 20.36 -22.45
N ALA A 117 -4.49 20.96 -23.64
CA ALA A 117 -5.58 20.96 -24.62
C ALA A 117 -5.40 19.81 -25.64
N THR A 118 -4.18 19.29 -25.84
CA THR A 118 -3.90 18.15 -26.73
C THR A 118 -2.71 17.28 -26.26
N PRO A 119 -2.59 16.00 -26.69
CA PRO A 119 -1.42 15.15 -26.43
C PRO A 119 -0.08 15.70 -26.98
N GLU A 120 -0.12 16.65 -27.91
CA GLU A 120 1.06 17.25 -28.54
C GLU A 120 1.67 18.39 -27.69
N GLU A 121 0.93 18.93 -26.73
CA GLU A 121 1.36 20.01 -25.83
C GLU A 121 2.10 19.50 -24.57
N LEU A 122 2.44 18.21 -24.55
CA LEU A 122 3.11 17.50 -23.45
C LEU A 122 4.62 17.84 -23.33
N GLU A 123 5.08 19.07 -23.60
CA GLU A 123 6.53 19.40 -23.60
C GLU A 123 6.99 20.49 -22.62
N VAL A 124 6.13 21.07 -21.77
CA VAL A 124 6.50 22.27 -20.97
C VAL A 124 6.81 21.99 -19.48
N ASP A 125 8.01 22.36 -19.02
CA ASP A 125 8.60 22.65 -17.67
C ASP A 125 7.96 22.19 -16.33
N ALA A 126 7.03 21.24 -16.30
CA ALA A 126 6.42 20.74 -15.06
C ALA A 126 7.44 20.08 -14.10
N ASP A 127 8.49 19.46 -14.65
CA ASP A 127 9.58 18.83 -13.87
C ASP A 127 10.23 19.82 -12.90
N ALA A 128 10.56 21.03 -13.37
CA ALA A 128 11.21 22.05 -12.57
C ALA A 128 10.31 22.54 -11.42
N ALA A 129 9.02 22.78 -11.71
CA ALA A 129 8.05 23.20 -10.70
C ALA A 129 7.84 22.13 -9.61
N LEU A 130 7.74 20.85 -10.00
CA LEU A 130 7.64 19.72 -9.07
C LEU A 130 8.88 19.64 -8.16
N ILE A 131 10.09 19.69 -8.73
CA ILE A 131 11.36 19.65 -7.98
C ILE A 131 11.44 20.81 -6.99
N GLN A 132 11.10 22.01 -7.42
CA GLN A 132 11.19 23.21 -6.59
C GLN A 132 10.22 23.14 -5.41
N CYS A 133 8.96 22.78 -5.65
CA CYS A 133 7.97 22.66 -4.57
C CYS A 133 8.36 21.56 -3.58
N ALA A 134 8.88 20.42 -4.07
CA ALA A 134 9.37 19.35 -3.21
C ALA A 134 10.54 19.81 -2.32
N ASN A 135 11.53 20.52 -2.88
CA ASN A 135 12.66 21.06 -2.12
C ASN A 135 12.20 22.11 -1.09
N ALA A 136 11.25 22.98 -1.47
CA ALA A 136 10.70 24.00 -0.56
C ALA A 136 9.91 23.36 0.60
N ALA A 137 9.09 22.35 0.31
CA ALA A 137 8.33 21.62 1.33
C ALA A 137 9.25 20.87 2.29
N ALA A 138 10.24 20.14 1.79
CA ALA A 138 11.16 19.36 2.62
C ALA A 138 12.08 20.22 3.50
N SER A 139 12.45 21.43 3.04
CA SER A 139 13.30 22.35 3.82
C SER A 139 12.56 23.09 4.93
N ALA A 140 11.22 23.08 4.91
CA ALA A 140 10.40 23.72 5.92
C ALA A 140 9.89 22.69 6.95
N PRO A 141 10.08 22.90 8.26
CA PRO A 141 9.48 22.05 9.28
C PRO A 141 7.95 21.98 9.10
N GLY A 142 7.43 20.77 8.83
CA GLY A 142 6.00 20.55 8.54
C GLY A 142 5.52 21.11 7.19
N GLY A 143 6.45 21.43 6.26
CA GLY A 143 6.11 21.89 4.92
C GLY A 143 5.45 20.80 4.09
N LYS A 144 4.46 21.20 3.29
CA LYS A 144 3.70 20.29 2.43
C LYS A 144 3.70 20.80 1.00
N MET A 145 3.95 19.92 0.04
CA MET A 145 3.71 20.15 -1.38
C MET A 145 2.26 19.83 -1.69
N VAL A 146 1.52 20.79 -2.24
CA VAL A 146 0.14 20.61 -2.67
C VAL A 146 0.10 20.43 -4.18
N LEU A 147 -0.61 19.40 -4.63
CA LEU A 147 -0.99 19.17 -6.02
C LEU A 147 -2.47 19.55 -6.17
N PRO A 148 -2.82 20.79 -6.51
CA PRO A 148 -4.20 21.15 -6.83
C PRO A 148 -4.79 20.24 -7.93
N THR A 149 -6.11 20.32 -8.12
CA THR A 149 -6.76 19.65 -9.25
C THR A 149 -6.07 20.05 -10.56
N GLY A 150 -5.59 19.06 -11.30
CA GLY A 150 -4.74 19.27 -12.46
C GLY A 150 -4.02 18.02 -12.93
N LEU A 151 -3.42 18.13 -14.11
CA LEU A 151 -2.54 17.13 -14.68
C LEU A 151 -1.11 17.68 -14.68
N TYR A 152 -0.14 16.84 -14.30
CA TYR A 152 1.25 17.23 -14.13
C TYR A 152 2.12 16.28 -14.92
N LEU A 153 2.61 16.72 -16.07
CA LEU A 153 3.47 15.87 -16.88
C LEU A 153 4.88 15.81 -16.27
N ALA A 154 5.37 14.59 -16.06
CA ALA A 154 6.58 14.33 -15.33
C ALA A 154 7.52 13.43 -16.15
N SER A 155 8.79 13.80 -16.24
CA SER A 155 9.81 12.86 -16.71
C SER A 155 9.96 11.72 -15.71
N PRO A 156 10.05 10.45 -16.17
CA PRO A 156 10.09 9.31 -15.28
C PRO A 156 11.36 9.19 -14.44
N ASP A 157 12.29 10.15 -14.39
CA ASP A 157 13.47 10.09 -13.50
C ASP A 157 13.51 11.23 -12.47
N LEU A 158 12.32 11.74 -12.14
CA LEU A 158 12.13 12.81 -11.18
C LEU A 158 12.42 12.32 -9.75
N GLN A 159 13.64 12.61 -9.29
CA GLN A 159 14.09 12.33 -7.92
C GLN A 159 13.50 13.36 -6.94
N LEU A 160 12.21 13.23 -6.63
CA LEU A 160 11.45 14.18 -5.81
C LEU A 160 11.45 13.89 -4.32
N LEU A 161 11.64 12.64 -3.91
CA LEU A 161 11.51 12.25 -2.50
C LEU A 161 12.65 12.82 -1.66
N ARG A 162 12.29 13.40 -0.51
CA ARG A 162 13.18 13.96 0.51
C ARG A 162 12.68 13.54 1.89
N GLU A 163 13.56 13.55 2.88
CA GLU A 163 13.18 13.26 4.27
C GLU A 163 12.11 14.27 4.74
N GLY A 164 11.06 13.76 5.40
CA GLY A 164 9.94 14.55 5.90
C GLY A 164 9.00 15.15 4.85
N LEU A 165 9.22 14.89 3.56
CA LEU A 165 8.41 15.46 2.48
C LEU A 165 6.96 14.97 2.55
N GLN A 166 6.02 15.90 2.51
CA GLN A 166 4.59 15.61 2.38
C GLN A 166 4.10 16.10 1.02
N ILE A 167 3.49 15.22 0.23
CA ILE A 167 2.80 15.55 -1.02
C ILE A 167 1.32 15.19 -0.87
N GLU A 168 0.44 16.16 -1.06
CA GLU A 168 -1.01 15.95 -0.98
C GLU A 168 -1.72 16.52 -2.19
N GLY A 169 -2.56 15.70 -2.82
CA GLY A 169 -3.48 16.12 -3.87
C GLY A 169 -4.92 16.31 -3.38
N GLU A 170 -5.78 16.76 -4.28
CA GLU A 170 -7.23 16.97 -4.03
C GLU A 170 -8.09 15.74 -4.38
N GLY A 171 -7.44 14.59 -4.58
CA GLY A 171 -8.04 13.29 -4.88
C GLY A 171 -7.34 12.61 -6.06
N ARG A 172 -7.22 11.28 -5.99
CA ARG A 172 -6.50 10.47 -6.98
C ARG A 172 -7.00 10.54 -8.44
N ASN A 173 -8.23 11.01 -8.64
CA ASN A 173 -8.84 11.21 -9.95
C ASN A 173 -8.82 12.69 -10.40
N ARG A 174 -8.33 13.60 -9.55
CA ARG A 174 -8.35 15.06 -9.74
C ARG A 174 -6.97 15.68 -9.82
N SER A 175 -6.02 15.19 -9.02
CA SER A 175 -4.63 15.60 -9.06
C SER A 175 -3.82 14.43 -9.59
N GLN A 176 -3.25 14.53 -10.80
CA GLN A 176 -2.60 13.39 -11.43
C GLN A 176 -1.25 13.75 -12.03
N ILE A 177 -0.21 13.02 -11.64
CA ILE A 177 1.09 13.04 -12.29
C ILE A 177 1.01 12.07 -13.47
N ILE A 178 1.35 12.52 -14.67
CA ILE A 178 1.36 11.71 -15.88
C ILE A 178 2.82 11.55 -16.28
N LEU A 179 3.30 10.32 -16.46
CA LEU A 179 4.67 10.10 -16.92
C LEU A 179 4.80 10.31 -18.42
N LYS A 180 5.90 10.94 -18.86
CA LYS A 180 6.22 11.06 -20.30
C LYS A 180 6.45 9.67 -20.91
N PRO A 181 5.89 9.37 -22.10
CA PRO A 181 6.15 8.11 -22.77
C PRO A 181 7.59 8.06 -23.31
N GLY A 182 8.09 6.86 -23.54
CA GLY A 182 9.37 6.59 -24.21
C GLY A 182 10.58 6.40 -23.29
N GLN A 183 10.41 6.63 -21.98
CA GLN A 183 11.50 6.62 -21.01
C GLN A 183 11.15 5.74 -19.79
N GLY A 184 12.13 4.99 -19.30
CA GLY A 184 12.03 4.24 -18.04
C GLY A 184 12.35 5.14 -16.85
N GLY A 185 12.09 4.64 -15.63
CA GLY A 185 12.35 5.39 -14.41
C GLY A 185 11.20 5.33 -13.39
N ALA A 186 11.27 6.10 -12.30
CA ALA A 186 10.17 6.30 -11.35
C ALA A 186 9.61 7.75 -11.30
N ALA A 187 8.27 7.91 -11.26
CA ALA A 187 7.63 9.22 -11.09
C ALA A 187 8.01 9.91 -9.79
N LEU A 188 8.04 9.14 -8.70
CA LEU A 188 8.50 9.57 -7.39
C LEU A 188 9.60 8.64 -6.92
N SER A 189 10.83 9.15 -6.86
CA SER A 189 11.98 8.44 -6.30
C SER A 189 12.87 9.37 -5.47
N ARG A 190 13.76 8.79 -4.67
CA ARG A 190 14.85 9.53 -4.03
C ARG A 190 16.02 9.74 -4.99
N SER A 191 16.90 10.68 -4.64
CA SER A 191 18.23 10.69 -5.23
C SER A 191 19.05 9.49 -4.77
N TRP A 192 19.75 8.88 -5.72
CA TRP A 192 20.56 7.69 -5.51
C TRP A 192 22.03 7.99 -5.80
N ASP A 193 22.90 7.69 -4.83
CA ASP A 193 24.34 7.70 -5.02
C ASP A 193 24.80 6.27 -5.40
N PRO A 194 25.22 6.01 -6.64
CA PRO A 194 25.66 4.68 -7.06
C PRO A 194 27.03 4.29 -6.48
N GLU A 195 27.83 5.26 -6.02
CA GLU A 195 29.21 5.05 -5.56
C GLU A 195 29.36 5.18 -4.03
N GLY A 196 28.36 5.76 -3.35
CA GLY A 196 28.38 6.06 -1.92
C GLY A 196 27.20 5.51 -1.10
N PRO A 197 27.19 5.76 0.22
CA PRO A 197 26.15 5.28 1.11
C PRO A 197 24.82 6.04 0.90
N ASN A 198 23.73 5.30 0.71
CA ASN A 198 22.40 5.86 0.58
C ASN A 198 21.68 5.86 1.94
N ALA A 199 21.78 6.97 2.68
CA ALA A 199 21.08 7.15 3.96
C ALA A 199 19.56 7.08 3.79
N TYR A 200 18.84 6.51 4.77
CA TYR A 200 17.38 6.42 4.72
C TYR A 200 16.72 7.79 4.62
N LEU A 201 15.72 7.91 3.73
CA LEU A 201 14.69 8.94 3.89
C LEU A 201 13.62 8.42 4.84
N GLN A 202 13.15 9.27 5.74
CA GLN A 202 12.12 8.93 6.71
C GLN A 202 10.93 9.89 6.60
N ASP A 203 9.79 9.46 7.13
CA ASP A 203 8.60 10.28 7.35
C ASP A 203 8.06 10.96 6.07
N VAL A 204 8.17 10.27 4.93
CA VAL A 204 7.54 10.72 3.67
C VAL A 204 6.03 10.44 3.74
N VAL A 205 5.21 11.42 3.35
CA VAL A 205 3.75 11.28 3.29
C VAL A 205 3.27 11.59 1.87
N LEU A 206 2.60 10.64 1.25
CA LEU A 206 2.01 10.77 -0.09
C LEU A 206 0.51 10.50 0.02
N ARG A 207 -0.33 11.48 -0.33
CA ARG A 207 -1.78 11.36 -0.16
C ARG A 207 -2.62 11.92 -1.31
N SER A 208 -3.67 11.21 -1.69
CA SER A 208 -4.78 11.71 -2.53
C SER A 208 -4.38 12.28 -3.89
N PHE A 209 -3.51 11.60 -4.62
CA PHE A 209 -3.20 11.90 -6.03
C PHE A 209 -3.00 10.62 -6.85
N GLY A 210 -3.06 10.75 -8.17
CA GLY A 210 -2.85 9.65 -9.12
C GLY A 210 -1.49 9.76 -9.82
N VAL A 211 -0.93 8.62 -10.22
CA VAL A 211 0.23 8.52 -11.11
C VAL A 211 -0.16 7.65 -12.31
N ILE A 212 -0.11 8.22 -13.51
CA ILE A 212 -0.42 7.52 -14.76
C ILE A 212 0.88 7.12 -15.44
N LEU A 213 1.08 5.82 -15.60
CA LEU A 213 2.21 5.24 -16.33
C LEU A 213 1.88 5.24 -17.82
N GLN A 214 2.78 5.74 -18.66
CA GLN A 214 2.63 5.75 -20.12
C GLN A 214 3.67 4.84 -20.76
N HIS A 215 3.18 3.75 -21.35
CA HIS A 215 3.96 2.78 -22.10
C HIS A 215 3.56 2.84 -23.59
N PRO A 216 4.40 2.35 -24.53
CA PRO A 216 3.94 2.21 -25.91
C PRO A 216 2.71 1.29 -25.94
N GLU A 217 1.83 1.53 -26.92
CA GLU A 217 0.48 0.96 -26.96
C GLU A 217 0.42 -0.57 -26.89
N ARG A 218 1.52 -1.27 -27.19
CA ARG A 218 1.64 -2.72 -27.04
C ARG A 218 2.67 -3.10 -25.99
N ALA A 219 2.26 -3.97 -25.05
CA ALA A 219 3.20 -4.50 -24.08
C ALA A 219 4.24 -5.39 -24.76
N ALA A 220 5.50 -5.18 -24.42
CA ALA A 220 6.61 -6.02 -24.82
C ALA A 220 7.63 -6.09 -23.68
N PRO A 221 8.23 -7.26 -23.40
CA PRO A 221 9.24 -7.41 -22.34
C PRO A 221 10.47 -6.52 -22.51
N SER A 222 10.78 -6.11 -23.74
CA SER A 222 11.87 -5.18 -24.08
C SER A 222 11.52 -3.71 -23.85
N ASN A 223 10.27 -3.39 -23.51
CA ASN A 223 9.87 -2.01 -23.24
C ASN A 223 10.62 -1.49 -22.01
N TYR A 224 10.90 -0.19 -22.03
CA TYR A 224 11.36 0.51 -20.84
C TYR A 224 10.34 0.33 -19.70
N ARG A 225 10.82 0.28 -18.46
CA ARG A 225 9.99 0.09 -17.28
C ARG A 225 9.82 1.41 -16.54
N GLN A 226 8.59 1.91 -16.53
CA GLN A 226 8.19 3.00 -15.65
C GLN A 226 7.77 2.43 -14.30
N ARG A 227 8.03 3.21 -13.26
CA ARG A 227 7.66 2.96 -11.88
C ARG A 227 6.83 4.15 -11.41
N GLY A 228 5.77 3.90 -10.67
CA GLY A 228 4.99 4.99 -10.09
C GLY A 228 5.72 5.57 -8.88
N ILE A 229 5.75 4.80 -7.80
CA ILE A 229 6.31 5.22 -6.52
C ILE A 229 7.41 4.26 -6.11
N ASP A 230 8.63 4.79 -6.04
CA ASP A 230 9.85 4.07 -5.69
C ASP A 230 10.33 4.51 -4.30
N LEU A 231 10.05 3.66 -3.31
CA LEU A 231 10.38 3.83 -1.91
C LEU A 231 11.64 3.04 -1.52
N SER A 232 12.53 2.80 -2.48
CA SER A 232 13.85 2.21 -2.20
C SER A 232 14.62 3.08 -1.19
N HIS A 233 15.06 2.49 -0.08
CA HIS A 233 15.69 3.20 1.05
C HIS A 233 14.84 4.36 1.59
N VAL A 234 13.51 4.19 1.62
CA VAL A 234 12.54 5.08 2.28
C VAL A 234 11.77 4.29 3.32
N THR A 235 11.70 4.80 4.56
CA THR A 235 11.11 4.08 5.71
C THR A 235 10.20 4.98 6.53
N ARG A 236 9.38 4.39 7.42
CA ARG A 236 8.40 5.09 8.28
C ARG A 236 7.45 6.01 7.51
N SER A 237 7.18 5.67 6.26
CA SER A 237 6.44 6.53 5.34
C SER A 237 5.00 6.05 5.14
N LEU A 238 4.15 6.96 4.65
CA LEU A 238 2.73 6.73 4.42
C LEU A 238 2.36 7.01 2.96
N CYS A 239 1.73 6.04 2.32
CA CYS A 239 1.00 6.19 1.06
C CYS A 239 -0.49 6.00 1.33
N ASP A 240 -1.32 6.99 1.02
CA ASP A 240 -2.73 6.99 1.41
C ASP A 240 -3.63 7.49 0.26
N ASP A 241 -4.67 6.74 -0.09
CA ASP A 241 -5.62 7.09 -1.17
C ASP A 241 -4.93 7.47 -2.50
N LEU A 242 -3.92 6.69 -2.90
CA LEU A 242 -3.20 6.90 -4.15
C LEU A 242 -3.76 6.02 -5.27
N TYR A 243 -3.63 6.48 -6.51
CA TYR A 243 -3.82 5.64 -7.70
C TYR A 243 -2.52 5.53 -8.47
N VAL A 244 -2.12 4.34 -8.92
CA VAL A 244 -0.96 4.16 -9.79
C VAL A 244 -1.25 3.11 -10.86
N GLY A 245 -1.03 3.42 -12.14
CA GLY A 245 -1.15 2.42 -13.19
C GLY A 245 -1.25 3.00 -14.60
N THR A 246 -1.42 2.13 -15.59
CA THR A 246 -1.51 2.49 -17.01
C THR A 246 -2.91 2.84 -17.47
N TYR A 247 -3.96 2.46 -16.72
CA TYR A 247 -5.30 2.86 -17.07
C TYR A 247 -5.51 4.34 -16.72
N PRO A 248 -5.78 5.22 -17.70
CA PRO A 248 -6.17 6.58 -17.38
C PRO A 248 -7.56 6.59 -16.73
N ARG A 249 -7.76 7.49 -15.76
CA ARG A 249 -9.00 7.62 -14.97
C ARG A 249 -9.19 9.07 -14.55
N GLY A 250 -10.43 9.51 -14.36
CA GLY A 250 -10.68 10.89 -13.91
C GLY A 250 -10.24 11.90 -14.97
N LEU A 251 -9.46 12.91 -14.60
CA LEU A 251 -9.02 13.95 -15.54
C LEU A 251 -8.24 13.41 -16.75
N SER A 252 -7.44 12.36 -16.57
CA SER A 252 -6.62 11.78 -17.64
C SER A 252 -7.39 10.91 -18.64
N GLU A 253 -8.64 10.54 -18.37
CA GLU A 253 -9.40 9.51 -19.13
C GLU A 253 -9.56 9.82 -20.62
N ASN A 254 -9.66 11.10 -20.99
CA ASN A 254 -9.81 11.55 -22.37
C ASN A 254 -8.53 12.13 -22.98
N MET A 255 -7.43 12.13 -22.23
CA MET A 255 -6.18 12.82 -22.61
C MET A 255 -5.03 11.85 -22.86
N VAL A 256 -5.03 10.71 -22.16
CA VAL A 256 -4.05 9.65 -22.33
C VAL A 256 -4.73 8.46 -23.02
N PRO A 257 -4.13 7.88 -24.07
CA PRO A 257 -4.67 6.69 -24.71
C PRO A 257 -4.84 5.54 -23.72
N ARG A 258 -5.98 4.85 -23.80
CA ARG A 258 -6.24 3.67 -22.98
C ARG A 258 -5.57 2.44 -23.61
N PRO A 259 -4.95 1.55 -22.82
CA PRO A 259 -4.47 0.26 -23.34
C PRO A 259 -5.59 -0.53 -24.02
N ALA A 260 -5.26 -1.24 -25.12
CA ALA A 260 -6.24 -1.96 -25.92
C ALA A 260 -6.94 -3.10 -25.15
N ASN A 261 -6.23 -3.74 -24.21
CA ASN A 261 -6.72 -4.82 -23.36
C ASN A 261 -5.92 -4.87 -22.04
N ALA A 262 -6.30 -5.77 -21.13
CA ALA A 262 -5.65 -5.93 -19.82
C ALA A 262 -4.20 -6.41 -19.91
N ASP A 263 -3.88 -7.29 -20.87
CA ASP A 263 -2.54 -7.85 -21.04
C ASP A 263 -1.57 -6.78 -21.58
N ASP A 264 -2.05 -5.84 -22.40
CA ASP A 264 -1.29 -4.67 -22.84
C ASP A 264 -1.18 -3.59 -21.75
N ALA A 265 -2.11 -3.57 -20.79
CA ALA A 265 -2.08 -2.64 -19.65
C ALA A 265 -1.10 -3.07 -18.55
N ALA A 266 -0.76 -4.36 -18.45
CA ALA A 266 0.10 -4.93 -17.41
C ALA A 266 1.60 -4.59 -17.62
N GLN A 267 1.93 -3.29 -17.66
CA GLN A 267 3.29 -2.76 -17.89
C GLN A 267 3.73 -1.85 -16.74
N GLY A 268 5.02 -1.87 -16.44
CA GLY A 268 5.61 -1.04 -15.37
C GLY A 268 5.39 -1.58 -13.97
N ILE A 269 5.75 -0.80 -12.96
CA ILE A 269 5.66 -1.16 -11.53
C ILE A 269 4.92 -0.05 -10.79
N ALA A 270 3.88 -0.38 -10.04
CA ALA A 270 3.14 0.68 -9.35
C ALA A 270 3.86 1.16 -8.09
N PHE A 271 4.12 0.25 -7.15
CA PHE A 271 4.82 0.53 -5.91
C PHE A 271 6.02 -0.40 -5.76
N LEU A 272 7.19 0.19 -5.53
CA LEU A 272 8.45 -0.52 -5.27
C LEU A 272 8.99 -0.10 -3.90
N GLY A 273 9.37 -1.07 -3.06
CA GLY A 273 10.12 -0.83 -1.82
C GLY A 273 11.25 -1.84 -1.66
N MET A 274 12.43 -1.40 -1.23
CA MET A 274 13.59 -2.28 -1.00
C MET A 274 14.72 -1.60 -0.23
N SER A 275 15.62 -2.44 0.30
CA SER A 275 16.93 -2.09 0.87
C SER A 275 18.03 -2.79 0.08
N THR A 276 19.25 -2.29 0.04
CA THR A 276 20.37 -3.01 -0.58
C THR A 276 21.50 -3.26 0.42
N SER A 277 22.11 -4.45 0.34
CA SER A 277 23.30 -4.86 1.10
C SER A 277 24.13 -5.86 0.30
N PRO A 278 25.40 -5.61 -0.08
CA PRO A 278 26.41 -5.35 0.94
C PRO A 278 27.32 -4.15 0.63
N GLY A 279 27.62 -3.39 1.67
CA GLY A 279 28.53 -2.26 1.66
C GLY A 279 28.35 -1.42 2.92
N PRO A 280 29.15 -0.36 3.16
CA PRO A 280 28.89 0.62 4.23
C PRO A 280 27.53 1.32 4.10
N ALA A 281 26.84 1.13 2.97
CA ALA A 281 25.47 1.52 2.70
C ALA A 281 24.40 0.58 3.29
N TYR A 282 24.75 -0.40 4.15
CA TYR A 282 23.77 -1.24 4.82
C TYR A 282 22.79 -0.36 5.61
N SER A 283 21.55 -0.41 5.20
CA SER A 283 20.44 0.26 5.83
C SER A 283 19.39 -0.83 6.04
N GLY A 284 19.02 -1.10 7.30
CA GLY A 284 18.07 -2.17 7.62
C GLY A 284 16.61 -1.70 7.57
N GLY A 285 15.76 -2.42 6.82
CA GLY A 285 14.30 -2.40 6.97
C GLY A 285 13.53 -1.18 6.51
N GLU A 286 12.87 -1.25 5.35
CA GLU A 286 11.80 -0.32 5.00
C GLU A 286 10.51 -0.70 5.74
N VAL A 287 9.96 0.21 6.53
CA VAL A 287 8.71 0.04 7.30
C VAL A 287 7.69 1.07 6.82
N ASN A 288 6.92 0.75 5.79
CA ASN A 288 5.98 1.68 5.17
C ASN A 288 4.51 1.26 5.34
N ARG A 289 3.61 2.24 5.32
CA ARG A 289 2.16 2.02 5.38
C ARG A 289 1.51 2.44 4.08
N TYR A 290 0.61 1.60 3.59
CA TYR A 290 -0.19 1.80 2.39
C TYR A 290 -1.66 1.64 2.79
N SER A 291 -2.48 2.65 2.52
CA SER A 291 -3.88 2.69 2.94
C SER A 291 -4.77 3.14 1.79
N GLY A 292 -5.74 2.32 1.39
CA GLY A 292 -6.70 2.67 0.33
C GLY A 292 -6.09 2.95 -1.04
N CYS A 293 -4.82 2.57 -1.25
CA CYS A 293 -4.15 2.73 -2.53
C CYS A 293 -4.73 1.75 -3.58
N HIS A 294 -4.79 2.18 -4.83
CA HIS A 294 -5.34 1.41 -5.93
C HIS A 294 -4.32 1.32 -7.07
N VAL A 295 -4.10 0.11 -7.57
CA VAL A 295 -3.32 -0.15 -8.77
C VAL A 295 -4.21 -0.75 -9.85
N ALA A 296 -4.15 -0.19 -11.06
CA ALA A 296 -4.80 -0.79 -12.22
C ALA A 296 -3.94 -0.66 -13.48
N GLY A 297 -3.55 -1.81 -14.04
CA GLY A 297 -2.66 -1.85 -15.19
C GLY A 297 -1.21 -1.60 -14.77
N ALA A 298 -0.56 -2.63 -14.26
CA ALA A 298 0.87 -2.63 -13.95
C ALA A 298 1.43 -4.04 -14.12
N GLN A 299 2.69 -4.22 -14.51
CA GLN A 299 3.27 -5.57 -14.52
C GLN A 299 3.34 -6.11 -13.09
N LYS A 300 3.85 -5.29 -12.17
CA LYS A 300 3.91 -5.58 -10.73
C LYS A 300 3.19 -4.47 -9.96
N GLY A 301 2.22 -4.83 -9.14
CA GLY A 301 1.42 -3.87 -8.36
C GLY A 301 2.20 -3.34 -7.16
N TYR A 302 2.17 -4.07 -6.06
CA TYR A 302 2.95 -3.78 -4.86
C TYR A 302 4.07 -4.78 -4.75
N VAL A 303 5.32 -4.34 -4.93
CA VAL A 303 6.46 -5.24 -4.86
C VAL A 303 7.50 -4.76 -3.85
N LEU A 304 7.95 -5.69 -3.02
CA LEU A 304 9.05 -5.52 -2.09
C LEU A 304 10.22 -6.39 -2.52
N ASP A 305 11.43 -5.85 -2.41
CA ASP A 305 12.69 -6.56 -2.60
C ASP A 305 12.78 -7.30 -3.96
N ASP A 306 12.41 -6.61 -5.04
CA ASP A 306 12.38 -7.18 -6.38
C ASP A 306 13.80 -7.46 -6.92
N PRO A 307 14.13 -8.72 -7.25
CA PRO A 307 15.48 -9.11 -7.68
C PRO A 307 15.92 -8.45 -8.99
N ASP A 308 14.99 -7.92 -9.80
CA ASP A 308 15.34 -7.15 -11.01
C ASP A 308 16.10 -5.85 -10.68
N PHE A 309 16.02 -5.38 -9.42
CA PHE A 309 16.60 -4.11 -8.95
C PHE A 309 17.63 -4.32 -7.82
N ILE A 310 17.67 -5.50 -7.20
CA ILE A 310 18.67 -5.85 -6.21
C ILE A 310 19.97 -6.21 -6.95
N LEU A 311 21.08 -5.57 -6.59
CA LEU A 311 22.39 -5.94 -7.11
C LEU A 311 22.65 -7.45 -6.90
N PRO A 312 23.13 -8.19 -7.91
CA PRO A 312 23.42 -9.61 -7.76
C PRO A 312 24.38 -9.87 -6.58
N GLY A 313 23.96 -10.74 -5.65
CA GLY A 313 24.72 -11.03 -4.43
C GLY A 313 24.40 -10.11 -3.25
N ALA A 314 23.57 -9.09 -3.44
CA ALA A 314 23.05 -8.27 -2.36
C ALA A 314 21.80 -8.87 -1.71
N GLY A 315 21.71 -8.79 -0.38
CA GLY A 315 20.47 -9.00 0.36
C GLY A 315 19.66 -7.71 0.43
N SER A 316 18.35 -7.82 0.23
CA SER A 316 17.36 -6.77 0.48
C SER A 316 16.39 -7.27 1.53
N ALA A 317 15.99 -6.42 2.48
CA ALA A 317 15.09 -6.81 3.54
C ALA A 317 14.13 -5.67 3.92
N SER A 318 12.94 -5.71 3.33
CA SER A 318 11.84 -4.84 3.71
C SER A 318 11.03 -5.43 4.87
N TYR A 319 10.80 -4.67 5.94
CA TYR A 319 10.22 -5.16 7.19
C TYR A 319 8.93 -4.45 7.59
N ALA A 320 7.96 -5.20 8.10
CA ALA A 320 6.77 -4.66 8.75
C ALA A 320 6.01 -3.62 7.90
N ASN A 321 5.92 -3.86 6.59
CA ASN A 321 5.08 -3.04 5.71
C ASN A 321 3.62 -3.37 5.95
N HIS A 322 2.76 -2.36 6.04
CA HIS A 322 1.34 -2.53 6.31
C HIS A 322 0.54 -2.08 5.10
N TYR A 323 -0.17 -3.00 4.46
CA TYR A 323 -1.12 -2.73 3.38
C TYR A 323 -2.53 -2.88 3.95
N ALA A 324 -3.34 -1.83 3.90
CA ALA A 324 -4.71 -1.84 4.41
C ALA A 324 -5.67 -1.33 3.33
N HIS A 325 -6.66 -2.14 2.97
CA HIS A 325 -7.67 -1.81 1.96
C HIS A 325 -7.07 -1.43 0.59
N CYS A 326 -5.90 -1.97 0.26
CA CYS A 326 -5.24 -1.74 -1.02
C CYS A 326 -5.81 -2.66 -2.12
N GLU A 327 -5.77 -2.21 -3.36
CA GLU A 327 -6.29 -2.95 -4.51
C GLU A 327 -5.24 -3.06 -5.61
N ALA A 328 -5.10 -4.26 -6.20
CA ALA A 328 -4.30 -4.49 -7.39
C ALA A 328 -5.14 -5.18 -8.47
N GLN A 329 -5.29 -4.52 -9.61
CA GLN A 329 -6.12 -4.98 -10.72
C GLN A 329 -5.33 -4.97 -12.04
N HIS A 330 -5.60 -5.93 -12.92
CA HIS A 330 -4.99 -5.99 -14.26
C HIS A 330 -3.46 -5.96 -14.20
N CYS A 331 -2.89 -6.92 -13.48
CA CYS A 331 -1.45 -7.02 -13.27
C CYS A 331 -0.94 -8.46 -13.42
N GLU A 332 0.36 -8.64 -13.70
CA GLU A 332 0.97 -9.99 -13.65
C GLU A 332 1.22 -10.44 -12.21
N MET A 333 1.57 -9.50 -11.33
CA MET A 333 1.79 -9.73 -9.91
C MET A 333 1.06 -8.67 -9.09
N GLY A 334 0.11 -9.07 -8.25
CA GLY A 334 -0.62 -8.16 -7.36
C GLY A 334 0.25 -7.65 -6.22
N PHE A 335 0.56 -8.54 -5.28
CA PHE A 335 1.43 -8.29 -4.13
C PHE A 335 2.61 -9.27 -4.15
N GLY A 336 3.84 -8.74 -4.14
CA GLY A 336 5.06 -9.52 -4.12
C GLY A 336 6.00 -9.10 -3.00
N GLN A 337 6.47 -10.05 -2.20
CA GLN A 337 7.59 -9.87 -1.29
C GLN A 337 8.64 -10.89 -1.71
N LEU A 338 9.64 -10.45 -2.49
CA LEU A 338 10.45 -11.30 -3.35
C LEU A 338 11.84 -11.64 -2.78
N SER A 339 12.07 -11.32 -1.50
CA SER A 339 13.30 -11.67 -0.78
C SER A 339 13.01 -12.61 0.39
N LYS A 340 13.90 -13.57 0.61
CA LYS A 340 13.83 -14.41 1.82
C LYS A 340 14.05 -13.65 3.13
N TYR A 341 14.57 -12.43 3.06
CA TYR A 341 14.91 -11.64 4.25
C TYR A 341 13.78 -10.70 4.67
N GLY A 342 12.81 -10.38 3.80
CA GLY A 342 11.67 -9.56 4.16
C GLY A 342 10.82 -10.23 5.24
N ALA A 343 10.26 -9.44 6.15
CA ALA A 343 9.56 -10.01 7.30
C ALA A 343 8.46 -9.14 7.89
N GLY A 344 7.47 -9.78 8.51
CA GLY A 344 6.49 -9.11 9.38
C GLY A 344 5.50 -8.20 8.66
N SER A 345 5.40 -8.24 7.33
CA SER A 345 4.44 -7.42 6.58
C SER A 345 3.02 -7.90 6.81
N MET A 346 2.07 -6.96 6.84
CA MET A 346 0.65 -7.19 7.05
C MET A 346 -0.15 -6.75 5.83
N TYR A 347 -1.05 -7.61 5.36
CA TYR A 347 -1.98 -7.36 4.26
C TYR A 347 -3.40 -7.51 4.79
N LEU A 348 -4.08 -6.39 5.02
CA LEU A 348 -5.40 -6.31 5.65
C LEU A 348 -6.44 -5.86 4.62
N ASP A 349 -7.43 -6.71 4.37
CA ASP A 349 -8.55 -6.42 3.47
C ASP A 349 -8.13 -5.95 2.06
N CYS A 350 -7.01 -6.48 1.58
CA CYS A 350 -6.51 -6.20 0.24
C CYS A 350 -7.32 -6.94 -0.83
N ARG A 351 -7.45 -6.33 -2.00
CA ARG A 351 -8.20 -6.86 -3.14
C ARG A 351 -7.25 -7.13 -4.30
N VAL A 352 -7.39 -8.29 -4.93
CA VAL A 352 -6.65 -8.61 -6.15
C VAL A 352 -7.62 -9.17 -7.19
N GLN A 353 -7.64 -8.58 -8.38
CA GLN A 353 -8.58 -8.96 -9.42
C GLN A 353 -7.93 -8.93 -10.81
N ALA A 354 -8.42 -9.80 -11.70
CA ALA A 354 -8.01 -9.85 -13.10
C ALA A 354 -6.49 -9.91 -13.29
N VAL A 355 -5.80 -10.71 -12.48
CA VAL A 355 -4.38 -11.04 -12.72
C VAL A 355 -4.27 -11.83 -14.02
N SER A 356 -3.47 -11.31 -14.95
CA SER A 356 -3.21 -11.91 -16.25
C SER A 356 -1.77 -11.64 -16.67
N ARG A 357 -1.29 -12.42 -17.64
CA ARG A 357 0.07 -12.31 -18.16
C ARG A 357 0.12 -11.13 -19.14
N ALA A 358 1.11 -10.27 -18.99
CA ALA A 358 1.34 -9.16 -19.91
C ALA A 358 1.65 -9.69 -21.31
N THR A 359 1.25 -8.96 -22.35
CA THR A 359 1.49 -9.38 -23.73
C THR A 359 2.98 -9.65 -23.95
N GLY A 360 3.31 -10.86 -24.42
CA GLY A 360 4.67 -11.29 -24.73
C GLY A 360 5.51 -11.70 -23.51
N SER A 361 5.01 -11.58 -22.28
CA SER A 361 5.64 -12.13 -21.09
C SER A 361 5.50 -13.65 -21.04
N SER A 362 6.48 -14.32 -20.45
CA SER A 362 6.43 -15.75 -20.11
C SER A 362 6.47 -15.98 -18.60
N ASN A 363 6.37 -14.91 -17.81
CA ASN A 363 6.49 -14.99 -16.36
C ASN A 363 5.28 -15.68 -15.75
N THR A 364 5.51 -16.34 -14.62
CA THR A 364 4.43 -16.82 -13.75
C THR A 364 3.70 -15.63 -13.14
N THR A 365 2.38 -15.75 -13.08
CA THR A 365 1.46 -14.73 -12.55
C THR A 365 1.03 -15.07 -11.13
N PHE A 366 0.92 -14.04 -10.29
CA PHE A 366 0.66 -14.20 -8.85
C PHE A 366 -0.31 -13.15 -8.35
N GLU A 367 -1.33 -13.55 -7.59
CA GLU A 367 -2.01 -12.54 -6.76
C GLU A 367 -1.15 -12.14 -5.57
N PHE A 368 -0.66 -13.14 -4.83
CA PHE A 368 0.28 -12.99 -3.71
C PHE A 368 1.47 -13.91 -3.91
N ARG A 369 2.67 -13.36 -3.82
CA ARG A 369 3.92 -14.12 -3.70
C ARG A 369 4.69 -13.63 -2.47
N ILE A 370 4.96 -14.53 -1.53
CA ILE A 370 5.67 -14.23 -0.28
C ILE A 370 6.86 -15.17 -0.14
N ASP A 371 8.07 -14.61 -0.19
CA ASP A 371 9.32 -15.37 -0.10
C ASP A 371 9.97 -15.32 1.30
N GLY A 372 9.59 -14.34 2.13
CA GLY A 372 10.11 -14.08 3.47
C GLY A 372 9.26 -14.67 4.60
N TYR A 373 9.30 -14.05 5.78
CA TYR A 373 8.81 -14.71 7.00
C TYR A 373 7.96 -13.86 7.95
N ASP A 374 7.17 -14.54 8.79
CA ASP A 374 6.28 -13.94 9.79
C ASP A 374 5.29 -12.88 9.21
N ASN A 375 4.99 -12.95 7.90
CA ASN A 375 4.00 -12.07 7.28
C ASN A 375 2.58 -12.54 7.61
N THR A 376 1.62 -11.61 7.56
CA THR A 376 0.21 -11.89 7.87
C THR A 376 -0.72 -11.35 6.78
N ILE A 377 -1.56 -12.21 6.20
CA ILE A 377 -2.62 -11.85 5.24
C ILE A 377 -3.97 -12.11 5.91
N ILE A 378 -4.85 -11.11 5.95
CA ILE A 378 -6.17 -11.17 6.60
C ILE A 378 -7.21 -10.54 5.69
N GLY A 379 -8.32 -11.26 5.46
CA GLY A 379 -9.50 -10.73 4.79
C GLY A 379 -9.28 -10.38 3.32
N GLY A 380 -10.17 -9.52 2.80
CA GLY A 380 -10.10 -9.05 1.42
C GLY A 380 -10.73 -9.99 0.38
N TYR A 381 -10.42 -9.75 -0.88
CA TYR A 381 -11.09 -10.37 -2.03
C TYR A 381 -10.10 -10.79 -3.13
N SER A 382 -10.34 -11.93 -3.77
CA SER A 382 -9.57 -12.50 -4.87
C SER A 382 -10.50 -12.91 -6.01
N GLU A 383 -10.25 -12.38 -7.20
CA GLU A 383 -10.98 -12.72 -8.42
C GLU A 383 -10.05 -12.68 -9.63
N SER A 384 -9.19 -13.68 -9.75
CA SER A 384 -8.28 -13.78 -10.89
C SER A 384 -8.25 -15.21 -11.44
N PRO A 385 -9.29 -15.69 -12.14
CA PRO A 385 -9.36 -17.08 -12.61
C PRO A 385 -8.21 -17.48 -13.54
N ALA A 386 -7.58 -16.50 -14.21
CA ALA A 386 -6.46 -16.72 -15.13
C ALA A 386 -5.06 -16.72 -14.47
N ALA A 387 -4.96 -16.39 -13.18
CA ALA A 387 -3.68 -16.39 -12.47
C ALA A 387 -3.13 -17.81 -12.27
N ASP A 388 -1.83 -17.99 -12.42
CA ASP A 388 -1.16 -19.26 -12.15
C ASP A 388 -1.24 -19.61 -10.65
N TYR A 389 -1.02 -18.62 -9.78
CA TYR A 389 -1.15 -18.77 -8.34
C TYR A 389 -1.95 -17.64 -7.70
N ALA A 390 -2.91 -18.02 -6.86
CA ALA A 390 -3.61 -17.07 -5.99
C ALA A 390 -2.81 -16.78 -4.70
N LEU A 391 -2.04 -17.76 -4.23
CA LEU A 391 -1.07 -17.59 -3.17
C LEU A 391 0.12 -18.50 -3.43
N TYR A 392 1.31 -17.91 -3.46
CA TYR A 392 2.55 -18.66 -3.58
C TYR A 392 3.48 -18.31 -2.41
N LEU A 393 3.69 -19.27 -1.52
CA LEU A 393 4.69 -19.21 -0.46
C LEU A 393 5.90 -20.03 -0.92
N SER A 394 7.03 -19.38 -1.21
CA SER A 394 8.18 -20.08 -1.80
C SER A 394 8.94 -20.94 -0.78
N ALA A 395 9.93 -21.70 -1.26
CA ALA A 395 10.75 -22.57 -0.42
C ALA A 395 11.56 -21.83 0.66
N THR A 396 11.75 -20.53 0.51
CA THR A 396 12.42 -19.70 1.52
C THR A 396 11.47 -19.12 2.55
N SER A 397 10.17 -19.19 2.30
CA SER A 397 9.14 -18.59 3.14
C SER A 397 8.97 -19.34 4.46
N ARG A 398 8.73 -18.61 5.56
CA ARG A 398 8.64 -19.23 6.90
C ARG A 398 7.61 -18.56 7.79
N ARG A 399 6.84 -19.34 8.54
CA ARG A 399 5.95 -18.85 9.62
C ARG A 399 4.95 -17.76 9.19
N ASN A 400 4.64 -17.68 7.90
CA ASN A 400 3.63 -16.76 7.40
C ASN A 400 2.23 -17.25 7.81
N LYS A 401 1.31 -16.32 8.04
CA LYS A 401 -0.07 -16.60 8.41
C LYS A 401 -1.00 -16.01 7.37
N VAL A 402 -1.88 -16.83 6.83
CA VAL A 402 -2.92 -16.43 5.90
C VAL A 402 -4.24 -16.86 6.50
N TYR A 403 -5.08 -15.89 6.85
CA TYR A 403 -6.40 -16.12 7.39
C TYR A 403 -7.45 -16.15 6.26
N PRO A 404 -8.68 -16.61 6.54
CA PRO A 404 -9.71 -16.71 5.52
C PRO A 404 -9.95 -15.37 4.81
N ARG A 405 -10.10 -15.45 3.49
CA ARG A 405 -10.47 -14.35 2.60
C ARG A 405 -11.51 -14.81 1.59
N LEU A 406 -12.17 -13.86 0.94
CA LEU A 406 -13.15 -14.19 -0.09
C LEU A 406 -12.41 -14.54 -1.38
N TRP A 407 -12.62 -15.77 -1.85
CA TRP A 407 -12.00 -16.30 -3.04
C TRP A 407 -13.07 -16.63 -4.08
N ASP A 408 -12.77 -16.42 -5.36
CA ASP A 408 -13.57 -16.99 -6.45
C ASP A 408 -13.47 -18.53 -6.50
N LEU A 409 -14.37 -19.18 -7.26
CA LEU A 409 -14.40 -20.63 -7.41
C LEU A 409 -13.06 -21.17 -7.96
N GLY A 410 -12.58 -22.30 -7.41
CA GLY A 410 -11.36 -22.97 -7.88
C GLY A 410 -10.03 -22.33 -7.44
N VAL A 411 -10.06 -21.34 -6.54
CA VAL A 411 -8.82 -20.72 -6.02
C VAL A 411 -8.04 -21.66 -5.09
N SER A 412 -8.70 -22.58 -4.37
CA SER A 412 -8.04 -23.54 -3.47
C SER A 412 -6.93 -24.34 -4.15
N ASP A 413 -7.09 -24.62 -5.45
CA ASP A 413 -6.17 -25.46 -6.23
C ASP A 413 -4.94 -24.68 -6.72
N ARG A 414 -4.95 -23.35 -6.54
CA ARG A 414 -3.92 -22.41 -6.98
C ARG A 414 -3.16 -21.78 -5.80
N VAL A 415 -3.31 -22.38 -4.62
CA VAL A 415 -2.51 -22.09 -3.43
C VAL A 415 -1.35 -23.07 -3.38
N SER A 416 -0.12 -22.55 -3.37
CA SER A 416 1.11 -23.33 -3.29
C SER A 416 1.93 -22.89 -2.07
N ASP A 417 2.23 -23.84 -1.18
CA ASP A 417 3.10 -23.65 -0.02
C ASP A 417 4.32 -24.55 -0.11
N LEU A 418 5.48 -23.98 -0.44
CA LEU A 418 6.76 -24.68 -0.46
C LEU A 418 7.59 -24.40 0.80
N GLY A 419 7.11 -23.52 1.70
CA GLY A 419 7.85 -23.00 2.83
C GLY A 419 7.79 -23.86 4.08
N THR A 420 8.29 -23.33 5.20
CA THR A 420 8.30 -24.03 6.48
C THR A 420 7.50 -23.30 7.55
N GLY A 421 6.55 -24.02 8.16
CA GLY A 421 5.78 -23.53 9.31
C GLY A 421 4.80 -22.41 8.97
N ASN A 422 4.49 -22.20 7.69
CA ASN A 422 3.39 -21.33 7.27
C ASN A 422 2.06 -21.89 7.77
N ILE A 423 1.04 -21.05 7.87
CA ILE A 423 -0.33 -21.42 8.26
C ILE A 423 -1.27 -20.71 7.27
N ILE A 424 -2.11 -21.46 6.58
CA ILE A 424 -3.04 -20.94 5.58
C ILE A 424 -4.43 -21.48 5.90
N GLU A 425 -5.38 -20.58 6.13
CA GLU A 425 -6.79 -20.89 6.31
C GLU A 425 -7.56 -20.47 5.05
N ILE A 426 -8.22 -21.43 4.42
CA ILE A 426 -9.01 -21.26 3.20
C ILE A 426 -10.45 -21.65 3.51
N ILE A 427 -11.43 -20.95 2.96
CA ILE A 427 -12.80 -21.43 2.89
C ILE A 427 -12.96 -22.05 1.51
N ASP A 428 -13.21 -23.37 1.44
CA ASP A 428 -13.51 -24.04 0.18
C ASP A 428 -14.85 -23.50 -0.35
N PRO A 429 -14.87 -22.84 -1.52
CA PRO A 429 -16.08 -22.19 -2.01
C PRO A 429 -17.15 -23.18 -2.47
N ASN A 430 -16.81 -24.46 -2.72
CA ASN A 430 -17.77 -25.50 -3.12
C ASN A 430 -18.45 -26.13 -1.91
N THR A 431 -17.73 -26.32 -0.81
CA THR A 431 -18.24 -26.99 0.40
C THR A 431 -18.55 -26.04 1.55
N ASN A 432 -18.12 -24.77 1.44
CA ASN A 432 -18.13 -23.76 2.49
C ASN A 432 -17.46 -24.22 3.81
N ARG A 433 -16.49 -25.14 3.70
CA ARG A 433 -15.73 -25.67 4.85
C ARG A 433 -14.37 -24.98 4.98
N HIS A 434 -13.92 -24.83 6.21
CA HIS A 434 -12.56 -24.34 6.49
C HIS A 434 -11.53 -25.43 6.19
N LYS A 435 -10.54 -25.12 5.36
CA LYS A 435 -9.34 -25.92 5.11
C LYS A 435 -8.13 -25.19 5.72
N LEU A 436 -7.35 -25.88 6.53
CA LEU A 436 -6.07 -25.39 7.05
C LEU A 436 -4.93 -26.09 6.31
N LEU A 437 -3.94 -25.35 5.81
CA LEU A 437 -2.68 -25.87 5.29
C LEU A 437 -1.55 -25.36 6.18
N SER A 438 -0.55 -26.20 6.51
CA SER A 438 0.60 -25.71 7.28
C SER A 438 1.95 -26.35 6.92
N GLY A 439 2.76 -25.68 6.09
CA GLY A 439 4.20 -25.98 5.97
C GLY A 439 4.53 -27.40 5.51
N ASN A 440 3.88 -27.88 4.44
CA ASN A 440 4.04 -29.25 3.92
C ASN A 440 3.84 -30.37 4.95
N ARG A 441 3.21 -30.06 6.09
CA ARG A 441 2.65 -31.02 7.04
C ARG A 441 1.19 -30.67 7.19
N ASP A 442 0.32 -31.60 6.84
CA ASP A 442 -1.07 -31.40 7.16
C ASP A 442 -1.24 -31.37 8.70
N LEU A 443 -1.40 -30.18 9.30
CA LEU A 443 -1.69 -30.03 10.73
C LEU A 443 -3.10 -30.52 11.07
N ASN A 444 -3.88 -31.02 10.11
CA ASN A 444 -5.01 -31.92 10.41
C ASN A 444 -4.55 -33.10 11.27
N ALA A 445 -3.29 -33.53 11.19
CA ALA A 445 -2.73 -34.55 12.08
C ALA A 445 -2.64 -34.14 13.57
N GLY A 446 -2.73 -32.84 13.89
CA GLY A 446 -2.66 -32.30 15.26
C GLY A 446 -3.97 -31.71 15.78
N ARG A 447 -5.02 -31.60 14.96
CA ARG A 447 -6.34 -31.11 15.38
C ARG A 447 -7.26 -32.26 15.77
N VAL A 448 -8.33 -31.92 16.50
CA VAL A 448 -9.45 -32.82 16.74
C VAL A 448 -10.09 -33.14 15.38
N GLN A 449 -9.83 -34.32 14.83
CA GLN A 449 -10.40 -34.77 13.55
C GLN A 449 -11.80 -35.35 13.74
N ALA A 450 -12.08 -35.87 14.94
CA ALA A 450 -13.44 -36.22 15.36
C ALA A 450 -13.65 -35.93 16.84
N PHE A 451 -14.87 -35.58 17.22
CA PHE A 451 -15.31 -35.65 18.61
C PHE A 451 -16.78 -36.03 18.70
N ALA A 452 -17.15 -36.60 19.83
CA ALA A 452 -18.54 -36.77 20.21
C ALA A 452 -18.71 -36.61 21.72
N THR A 453 -19.80 -35.96 22.12
CA THR A 453 -20.33 -36.02 23.47
C THR A 453 -21.72 -36.64 23.43
N TRP A 454 -22.03 -37.51 24.38
CA TRP A 454 -23.33 -38.17 24.43
C TRP A 454 -23.77 -38.41 25.87
N SER A 455 -25.08 -38.45 26.08
CA SER A 455 -25.69 -38.85 27.35
C SER A 455 -26.38 -40.20 27.23
N VAL A 456 -26.50 -40.89 28.36
CA VAL A 456 -27.18 -42.19 28.45
C VAL A 456 -28.24 -42.15 29.54
N VAL A 457 -29.51 -42.30 29.14
CA VAL A 457 -30.65 -42.31 30.05
C VAL A 457 -31.51 -43.53 29.74
N GLY A 458 -31.71 -44.41 30.72
CA GLY A 458 -32.60 -45.57 30.55
C GLY A 458 -32.21 -46.49 29.37
N LYS A 459 -30.91 -46.65 29.10
CA LYS A 459 -30.30 -47.37 27.94
C LYS A 459 -30.37 -46.64 26.59
N GLN A 460 -31.05 -45.50 26.52
CA GLN A 460 -31.08 -44.67 25.31
C GLN A 460 -29.81 -43.81 25.25
N VAL A 461 -29.15 -43.80 24.09
CA VAL A 461 -28.05 -42.88 23.79
C VAL A 461 -28.62 -41.64 23.11
N THR A 462 -28.15 -40.48 23.51
CA THR A 462 -28.42 -39.22 22.82
C THR A 462 -27.10 -38.51 22.60
N VAL A 463 -26.69 -38.39 21.33
CA VAL A 463 -25.54 -37.56 20.94
C VAL A 463 -25.93 -36.11 21.21
N LEU A 464 -25.14 -35.44 22.05
CA LEU A 464 -25.37 -34.06 22.46
C LEU A 464 -24.65 -33.10 21.52
N ASP A 465 -23.45 -33.47 21.06
CA ASP A 465 -22.64 -32.72 20.11
C ASP A 465 -21.63 -33.66 19.43
N SER A 466 -21.31 -33.41 18.16
CA SER A 466 -20.34 -34.21 17.42
C SER A 466 -19.81 -33.53 16.15
N VAL A 467 -18.57 -33.84 15.80
CA VAL A 467 -17.95 -33.54 14.50
C VAL A 467 -17.17 -34.77 14.04
N GLY A 468 -17.27 -35.14 12.76
CA GLY A 468 -16.55 -36.30 12.20
C GLY A 468 -17.04 -37.65 12.71
N VAL A 469 -18.22 -37.71 13.34
CA VAL A 469 -18.84 -38.90 13.93
C VAL A 469 -20.25 -39.03 13.36
N THR A 470 -20.54 -40.18 12.76
CA THR A 470 -21.82 -40.49 12.14
C THR A 470 -22.82 -41.12 13.12
N ASP A 471 -22.33 -41.92 14.08
CA ASP A 471 -23.17 -42.59 15.07
C ASP A 471 -22.41 -42.88 16.38
N VAL A 472 -23.16 -42.89 17.49
CA VAL A 472 -22.71 -43.44 18.77
C VAL A 472 -23.75 -44.44 19.27
N ARG A 473 -23.39 -45.72 19.23
CA ARG A 473 -24.30 -46.83 19.54
C ARG A 473 -23.91 -47.57 20.80
N ARG A 474 -24.85 -47.74 21.71
CA ARG A 474 -24.70 -48.64 22.87
C ARG A 474 -24.86 -50.10 22.44
N ARG A 475 -23.85 -50.92 22.72
CA ARG A 475 -23.83 -52.38 22.45
C ARG A 475 -24.20 -53.21 23.68
N GLY A 476 -23.95 -52.67 24.86
CA GLY A 476 -24.25 -53.26 26.15
C GLY A 476 -24.12 -52.21 27.25
N THR A 477 -24.35 -52.58 28.50
CA THR A 477 -24.02 -51.70 29.63
C THR A 477 -22.52 -51.39 29.60
N GLY A 478 -22.19 -50.10 29.66
CA GLY A 478 -20.82 -49.57 29.60
C GLY A 478 -20.06 -49.87 28.32
N ASP A 479 -20.71 -50.29 27.22
CA ASP A 479 -20.06 -50.69 25.95
C ASP A 479 -20.66 -49.92 24.78
N TYR A 480 -19.82 -49.14 24.10
CA TYR A 480 -20.22 -48.20 23.07
C TYR A 480 -19.35 -48.31 21.83
N GLN A 481 -19.96 -48.09 20.67
CA GLN A 481 -19.27 -47.97 19.39
C GLN A 481 -19.51 -46.57 18.85
N ILE A 482 -18.41 -45.87 18.55
CA ILE A 482 -18.39 -44.59 17.85
C ILE A 482 -18.01 -44.90 16.40
N GLN A 483 -18.79 -44.40 15.44
CA GLN A 483 -18.51 -44.52 14.01
C GLN A 483 -18.13 -43.16 13.46
N PHE A 484 -17.05 -43.11 12.67
CA PHE A 484 -16.59 -41.88 12.04
C PHE A 484 -17.23 -41.68 10.67
N ASP A 485 -17.34 -40.42 10.25
CA ASP A 485 -17.68 -40.12 8.87
C ASP A 485 -16.60 -40.68 7.93
N GLU A 486 -16.99 -41.04 6.72
CA GLU A 486 -16.05 -41.54 5.72
C GLU A 486 -14.96 -40.48 5.44
N GLY A 487 -13.69 -40.91 5.45
CA GLY A 487 -12.54 -40.05 5.17
C GLY A 487 -12.02 -39.21 6.34
N VAL A 488 -12.62 -39.33 7.54
CA VAL A 488 -12.13 -38.63 8.75
C VAL A 488 -10.74 -39.12 9.16
N PHE A 489 -10.50 -40.44 9.10
CA PHE A 489 -9.19 -41.06 9.29
C PHE A 489 -8.86 -41.95 8.09
N ASP A 490 -7.58 -42.04 7.74
CA ASP A 490 -7.08 -42.90 6.66
C ASP A 490 -6.53 -44.24 7.14
N SER A 491 -6.37 -44.36 8.46
CA SER A 491 -5.78 -45.49 9.16
C SER A 491 -6.29 -45.54 10.60
N ASN A 492 -5.91 -46.59 11.35
CA ASN A 492 -6.21 -46.71 12.78
C ASN A 492 -5.14 -46.05 13.68
N GLY A 493 -4.25 -45.22 13.11
CA GLY A 493 -3.13 -44.58 13.80
C GLY A 493 -3.48 -43.27 14.53
N TYR A 494 -4.71 -43.09 15.00
CA TYR A 494 -5.15 -41.88 15.69
C TYR A 494 -4.98 -41.96 17.21
N ALA A 495 -4.71 -40.81 17.84
CA ALA A 495 -4.77 -40.63 19.28
C ALA A 495 -6.21 -40.34 19.73
N HIS A 496 -6.56 -40.74 20.94
CA HIS A 496 -7.88 -40.53 21.51
C HIS A 496 -7.81 -40.11 22.98
N VAL A 497 -8.73 -39.24 23.38
CA VAL A 497 -8.99 -38.85 24.77
C VAL A 497 -10.43 -39.20 25.08
N LEU A 498 -10.61 -40.11 26.03
CA LEU A 498 -11.93 -40.63 26.40
C LEU A 498 -12.23 -40.25 27.85
N SER A 499 -13.46 -39.84 28.11
CA SER A 499 -13.91 -39.52 29.45
C SER A 499 -15.39 -39.83 29.63
N GLY A 500 -15.76 -40.09 30.89
CA GLY A 500 -17.13 -40.21 31.35
C GLY A 500 -17.28 -39.40 32.64
N THR A 501 -18.47 -38.88 32.88
CA THR A 501 -18.80 -38.20 34.14
C THR A 501 -18.97 -39.22 35.26
N VAL A 502 -19.71 -38.86 36.32
CA VAL A 502 -20.20 -39.83 37.29
C VAL A 502 -21.36 -40.64 36.74
N ASN A 503 -21.56 -41.84 37.30
CA ASN A 503 -22.77 -42.62 37.04
C ASN A 503 -23.92 -42.12 37.93
N ALA A 504 -25.12 -42.70 37.75
CA ALA A 504 -26.31 -42.31 38.51
C ALA A 504 -26.18 -42.44 40.04
N ALA A 505 -25.17 -43.18 40.54
CA ALA A 505 -24.87 -43.32 41.96
C ALA A 505 -23.76 -42.35 42.43
N GLY A 506 -23.27 -41.45 41.57
CA GLY A 506 -22.22 -40.48 41.89
C GLY A 506 -20.80 -41.04 41.84
N HIS A 507 -20.59 -42.27 41.37
CA HIS A 507 -19.27 -42.89 41.32
C HIS A 507 -18.49 -42.47 40.05
N PRO A 508 -17.18 -42.18 40.15
CA PRO A 508 -16.36 -41.82 39.00
C PRO A 508 -16.08 -43.01 38.09
N GLY A 509 -15.94 -42.73 36.79
CA GLY A 509 -15.72 -43.73 35.75
C GLY A 509 -14.32 -43.73 35.16
N LEU A 510 -13.90 -44.90 34.69
CA LEU A 510 -12.80 -45.06 33.74
C LEU A 510 -13.38 -45.43 32.38
N VAL A 511 -12.97 -44.72 31.32
CA VAL A 511 -13.37 -44.99 29.93
C VAL A 511 -12.12 -45.29 29.11
N TYR A 512 -12.13 -46.39 28.35
CA TYR A 512 -10.97 -46.86 27.60
C TYR A 512 -11.39 -47.68 26.37
N PRO A 513 -10.53 -47.83 25.35
CA PRO A 513 -10.83 -48.70 24.20
C PRO A 513 -11.10 -50.15 24.64
N HIS A 514 -12.08 -50.81 24.02
CA HIS A 514 -12.45 -52.18 24.38
C HIS A 514 -11.27 -53.16 24.19
N SER A 515 -10.53 -53.02 23.09
CA SER A 515 -9.22 -53.64 22.88
C SER A 515 -8.49 -52.93 21.73
N ALA A 516 -7.19 -53.21 21.54
CA ALA A 516 -6.42 -52.64 20.44
C ALA A 516 -7.02 -52.96 19.06
N GLY A 517 -7.66 -54.13 18.90
CA GLY A 517 -8.33 -54.53 17.65
C GLY A 517 -9.65 -53.81 17.36
N HIS A 518 -10.14 -52.97 18.27
CA HIS A 518 -11.35 -52.16 18.07
C HIS A 518 -11.04 -50.65 17.87
N ILE A 519 -9.77 -50.32 17.66
CA ILE A 519 -9.34 -49.03 17.14
C ILE A 519 -9.26 -49.22 15.62
N GLU A 520 -10.30 -48.77 14.93
CA GLU A 520 -10.48 -48.95 13.49
C GLU A 520 -10.49 -47.59 12.80
N GLN A 521 -10.10 -47.56 11.53
CA GLN A 521 -10.17 -46.34 10.71
C GLN A 521 -11.59 -45.74 10.67
N THR A 522 -12.62 -46.59 10.74
CA THR A 522 -14.03 -46.21 10.63
C THR A 522 -14.70 -46.01 11.99
N GLY A 523 -13.99 -46.21 13.11
CA GLY A 523 -14.58 -46.05 14.43
C GLY A 523 -13.75 -46.57 15.60
N LEU A 524 -14.28 -46.34 16.80
CA LEU A 524 -13.72 -46.84 18.05
C LEU A 524 -14.81 -47.57 18.85
N ARG A 525 -14.49 -48.76 19.36
CA ARG A 525 -15.28 -49.37 20.45
C ARG A 525 -14.64 -49.08 21.80
N LEU A 526 -15.43 -48.60 22.74
CA LEU A 526 -14.98 -48.26 24.10
C LEU A 526 -15.78 -49.02 25.16
N LEU A 527 -15.12 -49.21 26.31
CA LEU A 527 -15.69 -49.75 27.54
C LEU A 527 -15.57 -48.72 28.66
N SER A 528 -16.55 -48.73 29.55
CA SER A 528 -16.56 -47.90 30.75
C SER A 528 -16.81 -48.71 32.03
N ARG A 529 -15.99 -48.46 33.06
CA ARG A 529 -16.06 -49.16 34.36
C ARG A 529 -16.21 -48.18 35.50
N ASN A 530 -17.01 -48.59 36.49
CA ASN A 530 -17.08 -47.90 37.77
C ASN A 530 -15.79 -48.15 38.56
N LEU A 531 -15.07 -47.10 38.94
CA LEU A 531 -13.81 -47.24 39.69
C LEU A 531 -14.02 -47.80 41.11
N ALA A 532 -15.19 -47.62 41.70
CA ALA A 532 -15.49 -48.11 43.05
C ALA A 532 -15.83 -49.60 43.09
N THR A 533 -16.48 -50.13 42.05
CA THR A 533 -16.95 -51.53 42.03
C THR A 533 -16.23 -52.41 41.01
N SER A 534 -15.43 -51.81 40.12
CA SER A 534 -14.78 -52.46 38.96
C SER A 534 -15.75 -53.07 37.94
N GLU A 535 -17.06 -52.93 38.13
CA GLU A 535 -18.10 -53.41 37.22
C GLU A 535 -18.22 -52.51 35.99
N VAL A 536 -18.67 -53.11 34.88
CA VAL A 536 -19.00 -52.36 33.67
C VAL A 536 -20.31 -51.60 33.92
N ALA A 537 -20.30 -50.29 33.67
CA ALA A 537 -21.40 -49.40 34.04
C ALA A 537 -21.59 -48.29 33.02
N ASP A 538 -22.83 -47.79 32.94
CA ASP A 538 -23.15 -46.57 32.19
C ASP A 538 -22.87 -45.32 33.04
N PHE A 539 -22.40 -44.26 32.37
CA PHE A 539 -22.20 -42.93 32.93
C PHE A 539 -23.22 -41.96 32.35
N GLU A 540 -23.54 -40.90 33.09
CA GLU A 540 -24.57 -39.95 32.67
C GLU A 540 -24.20 -39.24 31.37
N ARG A 541 -22.92 -38.88 31.22
CA ARG A 541 -22.35 -38.28 30.02
C ARG A 541 -20.96 -38.82 29.72
N TYR A 542 -20.65 -38.80 28.44
CA TYR A 542 -19.37 -39.19 27.88
C TYR A 542 -18.85 -38.12 26.93
N SER A 543 -17.52 -38.08 26.78
CA SER A 543 -16.84 -37.29 25.75
C SER A 543 -15.68 -38.10 25.19
N ALA A 544 -15.58 -38.12 23.86
CA ALA A 544 -14.48 -38.71 23.11
C ALA A 544 -13.94 -37.69 22.12
N VAL A 545 -12.62 -37.51 22.11
CA VAL A 545 -11.90 -36.58 21.24
C VAL A 545 -10.78 -37.34 20.55
N PHE A 546 -10.65 -37.18 19.23
CA PHE A 546 -9.74 -37.96 18.39
C PHE A 546 -8.83 -37.04 17.57
N HIS A 547 -7.55 -37.38 17.48
CA HIS A 547 -6.51 -36.59 16.82
C HIS A 547 -5.61 -37.46 15.94
N GLY A 548 -5.16 -36.94 14.79
CA GLY A 548 -4.14 -37.61 13.95
C GLY A 548 -4.66 -38.74 13.08
N GLY A 549 -3.92 -39.13 12.03
CA GLY A 549 -4.32 -40.21 11.11
C GLY A 549 -4.70 -39.74 9.70
N GLN A 550 -3.89 -38.82 9.14
CA GLN A 550 -3.78 -38.64 7.69
C GLN A 550 -2.29 -38.75 7.29
N ALA A 551 -1.99 -39.58 6.31
CA ALA A 551 -0.71 -39.67 5.61
C ALA A 551 -0.56 -38.43 4.71
N GLY A 552 0.67 -37.92 4.66
CA GLY A 552 1.02 -36.65 4.00
C GLY A 552 0.88 -36.61 2.50
#